data_AF-A0AAJ2C2W1-F1
#
_entry.id   AF-A0AAJ2C2W1-F1
#
_cell.length_a   1.000
_cell.length_b   1.000
_cell.length_c   1.000
_cell.angle_alpha   90.00
_cell.angle_beta   90.00
_cell.angle_gamma   90.00
#
_symmetry.space_group_name_H-M   'P 1'
#
loop_
_entity.id
_entity.type
_entity.pdbx_description
1 polymer ?
#
loop_
_entity_poly.entity_id
_entity_poly.type
_entity_poly.pdbx_seq_one_letter_code
_entity_poly.pdbx_strand_id
1 'polypeptide(L)'
;MQNIEEILQKLIAEHNFLKDMQERIVGNHDIMIENQKRNADNHDLVIQNQSTIIKNQEIIVNNQVSIIRNQKQIADNQITLSVMLQTQTHLLNLVKKLSGQEESLEDTGKFVQQLKNQVIEHLNSPSLNDPQTI
;
A
#
# COMPACT_ATOMS: atom_id res chain seq x y z
N MET A 1 -13.13 -52.57 68.17
CA MET A 1 -13.64 -51.21 67.91
C MET A 1 -12.60 -50.33 67.22
N GLN A 2 -11.35 -50.25 67.72
CA GLN A 2 -10.25 -49.47 67.10
C GLN A 2 -10.05 -49.67 65.59
N ASN A 3 -10.08 -50.92 65.09
CA ASN A 3 -9.87 -51.22 63.66
C ASN A 3 -11.00 -50.66 62.75
N ILE A 4 -12.23 -50.58 63.25
CA ILE A 4 -13.36 -50.00 62.50
C ILE A 4 -13.23 -48.48 62.43
N GLU A 5 -12.75 -47.85 63.51
CA GLU A 5 -12.53 -46.41 63.58
C GLU A 5 -11.41 -45.95 62.64
N GLU A 6 -10.31 -46.71 62.55
CA GLU A 6 -9.23 -46.46 61.58
C GLU A 6 -9.70 -46.58 60.12
N ILE A 7 -10.53 -47.58 59.81
CA ILE A 7 -11.11 -47.76 58.48
C ILE A 7 -12.02 -46.57 58.13
N LEU A 8 -12.86 -46.12 59.07
CA LEU A 8 -13.71 -44.95 58.89
C LEU A 8 -12.89 -43.68 58.63
N GLN A 9 -11.82 -43.46 59.39
CA GLN A 9 -10.95 -42.30 59.19
C GLN A 9 -10.26 -42.32 57.81
N LYS A 10 -9.80 -43.48 57.35
CA LYS A 10 -9.25 -43.63 55.99
C LYS A 10 -10.28 -43.33 54.91
N LEU A 11 -11.51 -43.85 55.07
CA LEU A 11 -12.58 -43.60 54.11
C LEU A 11 -12.95 -42.12 54.03
N ILE A 12 -12.98 -41.41 55.17
CA ILE A 12 -13.21 -39.96 55.20
C ILE A 12 -12.09 -39.20 54.47
N ALA A 13 -10.82 -39.60 54.69
CA ALA A 13 -9.69 -38.98 54.03
C ALA A 13 -9.72 -39.19 52.50
N GLU A 14 -10.04 -40.40 52.03
CA GLU A 14 -10.21 -40.71 50.61
C GLU A 14 -11.38 -39.94 50.00
N HIS A 15 -12.51 -39.84 50.71
CA HIS A 15 -13.66 -39.06 50.26
C HIS A 15 -13.31 -37.58 50.08
N ASN A 16 -12.62 -36.98 51.05
CA ASN A 16 -12.17 -35.59 50.96
C ASN A 16 -11.19 -35.40 49.79
N PHE A 17 -10.25 -36.32 49.60
CA PHE A 17 -9.33 -36.29 48.47
C PHE A 17 -10.07 -36.35 47.11
N LEU A 18 -11.06 -37.23 46.98
CA LEU A 18 -11.89 -37.32 45.77
C LEU A 18 -12.69 -36.04 45.53
N LYS A 19 -13.22 -35.43 46.59
CA LYS A 19 -13.94 -34.16 46.51
C LYS A 19 -13.02 -33.04 46.01
N ASP A 20 -11.83 -32.89 46.60
CA ASP A 20 -10.84 -31.87 46.18
C ASP A 20 -10.43 -32.06 44.71
N MET A 21 -10.26 -33.32 44.29
CA MET A 21 -9.96 -33.65 42.90
C MET A 21 -11.11 -33.28 41.97
N GLN A 22 -12.35 -33.54 42.37
CA GLN A 22 -13.54 -33.18 41.60
C GLN A 22 -13.66 -31.65 41.46
N GLU A 23 -13.44 -30.88 42.53
CA GLU A 23 -13.43 -29.42 42.50
C GLU A 23 -12.37 -28.88 41.52
N ARG A 24 -11.16 -29.48 41.52
CA ARG A 24 -10.11 -29.14 40.55
C ARG A 24 -10.49 -29.47 39.11
N ILE A 25 -11.13 -30.61 38.86
CA ILE A 25 -11.59 -31.00 37.52
C ILE A 25 -12.62 -30.00 37.00
N VAL A 26 -13.59 -29.60 37.85
CA VAL A 26 -14.59 -28.59 37.49
C VAL A 26 -13.92 -27.26 37.18
N GLY A 27 -13.03 -26.78 38.04
CA GLY A 27 -12.32 -25.51 37.80
C GLY A 27 -11.48 -25.53 36.51
N ASN A 28 -10.81 -26.65 36.20
CA ASN A 28 -10.09 -26.80 34.94
C ASN A 28 -11.03 -26.85 33.72
N HIS A 29 -12.22 -27.43 33.88
CA HIS A 29 -13.23 -27.46 32.83
C HIS A 29 -13.76 -26.07 32.52
N ASP A 30 -14.01 -25.25 33.55
CA ASP A 30 -14.43 -23.85 33.38
C ASP A 30 -13.36 -23.03 32.63
N ILE A 31 -12.09 -23.18 32.99
CA ILE A 31 -10.97 -22.55 32.29
C ILE A 31 -10.90 -23.02 30.83
N MET A 32 -11.13 -24.31 30.56
CA MET A 32 -11.13 -24.84 29.19
C MET A 32 -12.26 -24.22 28.36
N ILE A 33 -13.46 -24.08 28.92
CA ILE A 33 -14.60 -23.43 28.25
C ILE A 33 -14.28 -21.97 27.95
N GLU A 34 -13.70 -21.24 28.90
CA GLU A 34 -13.33 -19.83 28.70
C GLU A 34 -12.27 -19.69 27.59
N ASN A 35 -11.26 -20.56 27.58
CA ASN A 35 -10.25 -20.57 26.53
C ASN A 35 -10.83 -20.90 25.15
N GLN A 36 -11.78 -21.83 25.07
CA GLN A 36 -12.48 -22.14 23.83
C GLN A 36 -13.29 -20.94 23.32
N LYS A 37 -13.99 -20.24 24.22
CA LYS A 37 -14.72 -19.02 23.87
C LYS A 37 -13.79 -17.94 23.33
N ARG A 38 -12.67 -17.68 24.03
CA ARG A 38 -11.66 -16.71 23.57
C ARG A 38 -11.07 -17.07 22.21
N ASN A 39 -10.85 -18.36 21.95
CA ASN A 39 -10.37 -18.82 20.64
C ASN A 39 -11.40 -18.58 19.53
N ALA A 40 -12.68 -18.80 19.81
CA ALA A 40 -13.76 -18.50 18.86
C ALA A 40 -13.81 -16.98 18.55
N ASP A 41 -13.78 -16.14 19.59
CA ASP A 41 -13.77 -14.67 19.43
C ASP A 41 -12.54 -14.20 18.60
N ASN A 42 -11.38 -14.80 18.84
CA ASN A 42 -10.17 -14.51 18.05
C ASN A 42 -10.31 -14.93 16.59
N HIS A 43 -10.94 -16.08 16.32
CA HIS A 43 -11.21 -16.50 14.93
C HIS A 43 -12.15 -15.52 14.22
N ASP A 44 -13.18 -15.02 14.89
CA ASP A 44 -14.09 -14.03 14.33
C ASP A 44 -13.35 -12.73 13.98
N LEU A 45 -12.44 -12.27 14.84
CA LEU A 45 -11.59 -11.11 14.56
C LEU A 45 -10.67 -11.34 13.34
N VAL A 46 -10.08 -12.53 13.23
CA VAL A 46 -9.26 -12.90 12.07
C VAL A 46 -10.09 -12.85 10.78
N ILE A 47 -11.32 -13.36 10.79
CA ILE A 47 -12.22 -13.32 9.63
C ILE A 47 -12.55 -11.87 9.24
N GLN A 48 -12.86 -11.02 10.22
CA GLN A 48 -13.13 -9.59 9.97
C GLN A 48 -11.92 -8.87 9.36
N ASN A 49 -10.71 -9.14 9.88
CA ASN A 49 -9.48 -8.60 9.34
C ASN A 49 -9.24 -9.07 7.90
N GLN A 50 -9.46 -10.35 7.60
CA GLN A 50 -9.36 -10.88 6.24
C GLN A 50 -10.35 -10.21 5.28
N SER A 51 -11.60 -10.01 5.71
CA SER A 51 -12.60 -9.27 4.93
C SER A 51 -12.14 -7.84 4.59
N THR A 52 -11.51 -7.16 5.56
CA THR A 52 -10.96 -5.82 5.36
C THR A 52 -9.78 -5.82 4.39
N ILE A 53 -8.88 -6.82 4.50
CA ILE A 53 -7.75 -6.98 3.57
C ILE A 53 -8.25 -7.18 2.13
N ILE A 54 -9.27 -8.01 1.92
CA ILE A 54 -9.85 -8.25 0.58
C ILE A 54 -10.39 -6.95 -0.02
N LYS A 55 -11.13 -6.15 0.75
CA LYS A 55 -11.62 -4.83 0.29
C LYS A 55 -10.48 -3.89 -0.08
N ASN A 56 -9.43 -3.84 0.73
CA ASN A 56 -8.26 -3.01 0.44
C ASN A 56 -7.54 -3.47 -0.84
N GLN A 57 -7.45 -4.78 -1.09
CA GLN A 57 -6.90 -5.33 -2.32
C GLN A 57 -7.71 -4.92 -3.54
N GLU A 58 -9.03 -4.94 -3.46
CA GLU A 58 -9.91 -4.46 -4.54
C GLU A 58 -9.66 -2.98 -4.88
N ILE A 59 -9.51 -2.13 -3.85
CA ILE A 59 -9.16 -0.71 -4.03
C ILE A 59 -7.80 -0.56 -4.71
N ILE A 60 -6.79 -1.35 -4.30
CA ILE A 60 -5.46 -1.32 -4.91
C ILE A 60 -5.52 -1.68 -6.39
N VAL A 61 -6.27 -2.72 -6.76
CA VAL A 61 -6.45 -3.13 -8.17
C VAL A 61 -7.10 -2.00 -8.98
N ASN A 62 -8.15 -1.37 -8.45
CA ASN A 62 -8.82 -0.25 -9.13
C ASN A 62 -7.88 0.96 -9.33
N ASN A 63 -7.04 1.25 -8.33
CA ASN A 63 -6.02 2.28 -8.43
C ASN A 63 -4.97 1.93 -9.50
N GLN A 64 -4.52 0.68 -9.58
CA GLN A 64 -3.57 0.23 -10.60
C GLN A 64 -4.14 0.38 -12.02
N VAL A 65 -5.40 0.01 -12.24
CA VAL A 65 -6.08 0.22 -13.53
C VAL A 65 -6.11 1.69 -13.90
N SER A 66 -6.38 2.57 -12.93
CA SER A 66 -6.40 4.02 -13.15
C SER A 66 -5.01 4.57 -13.49
N ILE A 67 -3.97 4.09 -12.80
CA ILE A 67 -2.57 4.44 -13.10
C ILE A 67 -2.20 4.05 -14.53
N ILE A 68 -2.54 2.83 -14.97
CA ILE A 68 -2.26 2.35 -16.34
C ILE A 68 -2.96 3.25 -17.37
N ARG A 69 -4.23 3.64 -17.11
CA ARG A 69 -4.97 4.56 -18.00
C ARG A 69 -4.27 5.92 -18.10
N ASN A 70 -3.84 6.47 -16.96
CA ASN A 70 -3.13 7.75 -16.93
C ASN A 70 -1.77 7.66 -17.64
N GLN A 71 -1.03 6.57 -17.46
CA GLN A 71 0.23 6.34 -18.18
C GLN A 71 0.03 6.29 -19.69
N LYS A 72 -1.03 5.62 -20.15
CA LYS A 72 -1.39 5.62 -21.58
C LYS A 72 -1.66 7.04 -22.09
N GLN A 73 -2.46 7.82 -21.36
CA GLN A 73 -2.73 9.21 -21.74
C GLN A 73 -1.46 10.08 -21.77
N ILE A 74 -0.53 9.88 -20.82
CA ILE A 74 0.75 10.57 -20.82
C ILE A 74 1.57 10.20 -22.06
N ALA A 75 1.62 8.92 -22.45
CA ALA A 75 2.30 8.48 -23.66
C ALA A 75 1.68 9.09 -24.93
N ASP A 76 0.34 9.09 -25.02
CA ASP A 76 -0.38 9.71 -26.15
C ASP A 76 -0.11 11.22 -26.23
N ASN A 77 -0.04 11.90 -25.08
CA ASN A 77 0.32 13.32 -24.99
C ASN A 77 1.78 13.55 -25.41
N GLN A 78 2.71 12.69 -25.02
CA GLN A 78 4.13 12.80 -25.42
C GLN A 78 4.29 12.66 -26.94
N ILE A 79 3.56 11.72 -27.57
CA ILE A 79 3.54 11.56 -29.03
C ILE A 79 3.00 12.84 -29.68
N THR A 80 1.85 13.31 -29.21
CA THR A 80 1.20 14.52 -29.75
C THR A 80 2.13 15.74 -29.66
N LEU A 81 2.76 15.95 -28.51
CA LEU A 81 3.72 17.04 -28.30
C LEU A 81 4.97 16.90 -29.20
N SER A 82 5.43 15.67 -29.44
CA SER A 82 6.55 15.41 -30.37
C SER A 82 6.19 15.81 -31.81
N VAL A 83 5.00 15.43 -32.28
CA VAL A 83 4.50 15.82 -33.62
C VAL A 83 4.32 17.32 -33.73
N MET A 84 3.75 17.97 -32.71
CA MET A 84 3.61 19.42 -32.67
C MET A 84 4.98 20.12 -32.74
N LEU A 85 5.95 19.66 -31.96
CA LEU A 85 7.31 20.22 -31.97
C LEU A 85 7.96 20.09 -33.36
N GLN A 86 7.88 18.91 -33.98
CA GLN A 86 8.39 18.70 -35.34
C GLN A 86 7.69 19.64 -36.34
N THR A 87 6.37 19.74 -36.28
CA THR A 87 5.58 20.62 -37.16
C THR A 87 6.00 22.09 -36.98
N GLN A 88 6.16 22.55 -35.74
CA GLN A 88 6.62 23.91 -35.44
C GLN A 88 8.04 24.17 -35.96
N THR A 89 8.96 23.20 -35.86
CA THR A 89 10.31 23.30 -36.43
C THR A 89 10.25 23.48 -37.96
N HIS A 90 9.40 22.72 -38.65
CA HIS A 90 9.24 22.85 -40.10
C HIS A 90 8.64 24.22 -40.48
N LEU A 91 7.60 24.66 -39.78
CA LEU A 91 6.99 25.98 -40.00
C LEU A 91 8.00 27.11 -39.78
N LEU A 92 8.81 27.03 -38.71
CA LEU A 92 9.85 28.00 -38.43
C LEU A 92 10.90 28.04 -39.56
N ASN A 93 11.35 26.89 -40.05
CA ASN A 93 12.31 26.83 -41.16
C ASN A 93 11.73 27.47 -42.43
N LEU A 94 10.45 27.21 -42.74
CA LEU A 94 9.76 27.82 -43.87
C LEU A 94 9.66 29.34 -43.73
N VAL A 95 9.29 29.84 -42.55
CA VAL A 95 9.20 31.28 -42.28
C VAL A 95 10.57 31.95 -42.47
N LYS A 96 11.65 31.32 -41.99
CA LYS A 96 13.02 31.83 -42.18
C LYS A 96 13.46 31.87 -43.64
N LYS A 97 13.12 30.83 -44.42
CA LYS A 97 13.35 30.83 -45.88
C LYS A 97 12.60 31.96 -46.57
N LEU A 98 11.34 32.20 -46.19
CA LEU A 98 10.54 33.31 -46.74
C LEU A 98 11.08 34.69 -46.36
N SER A 99 11.77 34.82 -45.22
CA SER A 99 12.43 36.07 -44.81
C SER A 99 13.82 36.26 -45.43
N GLY A 100 14.25 35.37 -46.33
CA GLY A 100 15.53 35.44 -47.02
C GLY A 100 16.71 34.80 -46.26
N GLN A 101 16.44 34.06 -45.18
CA GLN A 101 17.46 33.28 -44.48
C GLN A 101 17.56 31.89 -45.09
N GLU A 102 18.68 31.59 -45.75
CA GLU A 102 18.98 30.26 -46.26
C GLU A 102 19.59 29.38 -45.16
N GLU A 103 18.76 28.89 -44.24
CA GLU A 103 19.17 27.88 -43.25
C GLU A 103 18.59 26.49 -43.52
N SER A 104 19.37 25.46 -43.19
CA SER A 104 18.93 24.07 -43.29
C SER A 104 17.89 23.74 -42.22
N LEU A 105 17.04 22.75 -42.48
CA LEU A 105 16.08 22.26 -41.48
C LEU A 105 16.78 21.70 -40.23
N GLU A 106 17.99 21.15 -40.39
CA GLU A 106 18.80 20.63 -39.31
C GLU A 106 19.22 21.74 -38.34
N ASP A 107 19.63 22.89 -38.87
CA ASP A 107 20.04 24.04 -38.05
C ASP A 107 18.85 24.66 -37.30
N THR A 108 17.68 24.74 -37.95
CA THR A 108 16.43 25.10 -37.26
C THR A 108 16.12 24.14 -36.12
N GLY A 109 16.31 22.83 -36.34
CA GLY A 109 16.11 21.80 -35.33
C GLY A 109 17.05 21.95 -34.14
N LYS A 110 18.34 22.24 -34.39
CA LYS A 110 19.33 22.51 -33.32
C LYS A 110 18.93 23.72 -32.49
N PHE A 111 18.48 24.81 -33.13
CA PHE A 111 17.99 25.99 -32.43
C PHE A 111 16.79 25.68 -31.50
N VAL A 112 15.79 24.96 -32.00
CA VAL A 112 14.62 24.57 -31.21
C VAL A 112 15.01 23.66 -30.03
N GLN A 113 15.98 22.76 -30.23
CA GLN A 113 16.48 21.91 -29.15
C GLN A 113 17.25 22.70 -28.08
N GLN A 114 18.02 23.72 -28.47
CA GLN A 114 18.67 24.64 -27.53
C GLN A 114 17.64 25.42 -26.72
N LEU A 115 16.60 25.96 -27.36
CA LEU A 115 15.49 26.64 -26.68
C LEU A 115 14.84 25.71 -25.63
N LYS A 116 14.56 24.46 -26.00
CA LYS A 116 14.00 23.46 -25.08
C LYS A 116 14.92 23.23 -23.87
N ASN A 117 16.22 23.09 -24.08
CA ASN A 117 17.18 22.87 -23.00
C ASN A 117 17.24 24.08 -22.04
N GLN A 118 17.24 25.31 -22.57
CA GLN A 118 17.20 26.53 -21.76
C GLN A 118 15.95 26.62 -20.87
N VAL A 119 14.78 26.26 -21.42
CA VAL A 119 13.53 26.23 -20.66
C VAL A 119 13.60 25.18 -19.54
N ILE A 120 14.16 23.99 -19.81
CA ILE A 120 14.35 22.94 -18.80
C ILE A 120 15.29 23.41 -17.68
N GLU A 121 16.40 24.06 -18.02
CA GLU A 121 17.34 24.62 -17.03
C GLU A 121 16.65 25.67 -16.16
N HIS A 122 15.84 26.56 -16.75
CA HIS A 122 15.08 27.56 -16.00
C HIS A 122 14.03 26.92 -15.07
N LEU A 123 13.36 25.84 -15.49
CA LEU A 123 12.37 25.14 -14.65
C LEU A 123 13.01 24.33 -13.51
N ASN A 124 14.23 23.84 -13.72
CA ASN A 124 14.99 23.07 -12.72
C ASN A 124 15.84 23.96 -11.80
N SER A 125 15.88 25.26 -12.05
CA SER A 125 16.53 26.23 -11.16
C SER A 125 15.76 26.31 -9.83
N PRO A 126 16.43 26.37 -8.66
CA PRO A 126 15.74 26.55 -7.38
C PRO A 126 14.83 27.77 -7.44
N SER A 127 13.57 27.63 -7.06
CA SER A 127 12.66 28.76 -7.01
C SER A 127 13.21 29.81 -6.03
N LEU A 128 13.04 31.11 -6.34
CA LEU A 128 13.31 32.23 -5.42
C LEU A 128 12.55 32.14 -4.08
N ASN A 129 11.67 31.15 -3.91
CA ASN A 129 10.89 30.87 -2.70
C ASN A 129 11.43 29.67 -1.90
N ASP A 130 12.68 29.23 -2.11
CA ASP A 130 13.30 28.24 -1.23
C ASP A 130 13.57 28.88 0.15
N PRO A 131 12.95 28.38 1.25
CA PRO A 131 13.13 28.95 2.59
C PRO A 131 14.56 28.86 3.12
N GLN A 132 15.45 28.12 2.45
CA GLN A 132 16.87 28.01 2.82
C GLN A 132 17.75 29.12 2.23
N THR A 133 17.18 30.08 1.49
CA THR A 133 17.91 31.19 0.85
C THR A 133 17.80 32.54 1.57
N ILE A 134 17.25 32.58 2.80
CA ILE A 134 17.24 33.77 3.68
C ILE A 134 18.08 33.50 4.92
#